data_AF-A0A7Y5VM73-F1
#
_entry.id   AF-A0A7Y5VM73-F1
#
_cell.length_a   1.000
_cell.length_b   1.000
_cell.length_c   1.000
_cell.angle_alpha   90.00
_cell.angle_beta   90.00
_cell.angle_gamma   90.00
#
_symmetry.space_group_name_H-M   'P 1'
#
loop_
_entity.id
_entity.type
_entity.pdbx_description
1 polymer ?
#
loop_
_entity_poly.entity_id
_entity_poly.type
_entity_poly.pdbx_seq_one_letter_code
_entity_poly.pdbx_strand_id
1 'polypeptide(L)'
;RDRGMLRDLVSSEEVKAAQSTPPEDTRAWFRGECVRRFTGQVFSASWDSVVFDVPGRASLQRVPILEPERGTRAQVGALLEDSTDVAELLRGLAAPE
;
A
#
# COMPACT_ATOMS: atom_id res chain seq x y z
N ARG A 1 -8.13 6.33 -32.89
CA ARG A 1 -8.32 7.54 -32.07
C ARG A 1 -9.75 7.98 -32.28
N ASP A 2 -10.49 8.16 -31.20
CA ASP A 2 -11.94 8.39 -31.25
C ASP A 2 -12.27 9.69 -31.99
N ARG A 3 -13.44 9.77 -32.65
CA ARG A 3 -13.83 10.89 -33.53
C ARG A 3 -14.28 12.14 -32.76
N GLY A 4 -13.60 12.48 -31.66
CA GLY A 4 -13.81 13.72 -30.91
C GLY A 4 -15.16 13.87 -30.20
N MET A 5 -15.92 12.78 -30.02
CA MET A 5 -17.23 12.82 -29.36
C MET A 5 -17.17 12.69 -27.83
N LEU A 6 -15.98 12.44 -27.27
CA LEU A 6 -15.76 12.26 -25.84
C LEU A 6 -14.74 13.30 -25.33
N ARG A 7 -14.94 13.71 -24.08
CA ARG A 7 -14.03 14.59 -23.34
C ARG A 7 -13.23 13.74 -22.34
N ASP A 8 -11.92 13.74 -22.49
CA ASP A 8 -11.03 13.12 -21.51
C ASP A 8 -10.98 13.98 -20.23
N LEU A 9 -11.08 13.32 -19.06
CA LEU A 9 -10.96 13.96 -17.75
C LEU A 9 -9.54 13.87 -17.18
N VAL A 10 -8.77 12.90 -17.66
CA VAL A 10 -7.39 12.62 -17.25
C VAL A 10 -6.59 12.21 -18.48
N SER A 11 -5.27 12.39 -18.41
CA SER A 11 -4.34 12.01 -19.46
C SER A 11 -4.13 10.50 -19.55
N SER A 12 -3.64 10.03 -20.70
CA SER A 12 -3.25 8.63 -20.86
C SER A 12 -2.06 8.25 -19.97
N GLU A 13 -1.18 9.20 -19.66
CA GLU A 13 -0.06 9.05 -18.73
C GLU A 13 -0.54 8.81 -17.30
N GLU A 14 -1.51 9.59 -16.81
CA GLU A 14 -2.12 9.40 -15.49
C GLU A 14 -2.76 8.01 -15.36
N VAL A 15 -3.49 7.58 -16.39
CA VAL A 15 -4.07 6.23 -16.42
C VAL A 15 -3.00 5.14 -16.37
N LYS A 16 -1.88 5.30 -17.10
CA LYS A 16 -0.77 4.34 -17.06
C LYS A 16 -0.09 4.30 -15.69
N ALA A 17 0.14 5.45 -15.06
CA ALA A 17 0.75 5.53 -13.74
C ALA A 17 -0.13 4.85 -12.67
N ALA A 18 -1.44 5.06 -12.73
CA ALA A 18 -2.41 4.48 -11.78
C ALA A 18 -2.52 2.95 -11.84
N GLN A 19 -1.98 2.28 -12.87
CA GLN A 19 -1.96 0.82 -12.94
C GLN A 19 -1.04 0.20 -11.87
N SER A 20 0.02 0.90 -11.48
CA SER A 20 1.04 0.41 -10.54
C SER A 20 1.22 1.30 -9.32
N THR A 21 0.67 2.51 -9.33
CA THR A 21 0.82 3.49 -8.25
C THR A 21 -0.52 3.69 -7.54
N PRO A 22 -0.62 3.37 -6.24
CA PRO A 22 -1.84 3.60 -5.48
C PRO A 22 -2.06 5.10 -5.23
N PRO A 23 -3.32 5.54 -4.99
CA PRO A 23 -3.60 6.90 -4.57
C PRO A 23 -2.98 7.18 -3.19
N GLU A 24 -2.38 8.35 -3.03
CA GLU A 24 -1.49 8.67 -1.90
C GLU A 24 -2.23 9.08 -0.62
N ASP A 25 -3.50 9.45 -0.70
CA ASP A 25 -4.28 10.09 0.35
C ASP A 25 -5.28 9.13 1.03
N THR A 26 -5.13 7.82 0.79
CA THR A 26 -5.98 6.79 1.40
C THR A 26 -5.15 5.60 1.86
N ARG A 27 -5.79 4.68 2.60
CA ARG A 27 -5.22 3.36 2.96
C ARG A 27 -4.75 2.52 1.78
N ALA A 28 -5.21 2.83 0.57
CA ALA A 28 -4.75 2.15 -0.63
C ALA A 28 -3.25 2.39 -0.88
N TRP A 29 -2.70 3.53 -0.41
CA TRP A 29 -1.25 3.78 -0.43
C TRP A 29 -0.50 2.69 0.32
N PHE A 30 -0.78 2.54 1.62
CA PHE A 30 -0.14 1.51 2.45
C PHE A 30 -0.31 0.12 1.85
N ARG A 31 -1.53 -0.28 1.49
CA ARG A 31 -1.78 -1.62 0.92
C ARG A 31 -1.01 -1.86 -0.38
N GLY A 32 -1.06 -0.91 -1.31
CA GLY A 32 -0.38 -1.02 -2.60
C GLY A 32 1.13 -1.10 -2.43
N GLU A 33 1.70 -0.26 -1.57
CA GLU A 33 3.12 -0.27 -1.25
C GLU A 33 3.56 -1.55 -0.55
N CYS A 34 2.75 -2.10 0.36
CA CYS A 34 3.06 -3.39 0.98
C CYS A 34 3.10 -4.52 -0.05
N VAL A 35 2.13 -4.58 -0.96
CA VAL A 35 2.11 -5.58 -2.04
C VAL A 35 3.31 -5.39 -2.97
N ARG A 36 3.65 -4.15 -3.32
CA ARG A 36 4.75 -3.82 -4.24
C ARG A 36 6.13 -4.11 -3.65
N ARG A 37 6.36 -3.75 -2.38
CA ARG A 37 7.68 -3.86 -1.71
C ARG A 37 7.91 -5.25 -1.11
N PHE A 38 6.87 -5.90 -0.59
CA PHE A 38 6.97 -7.14 0.17
C PHE A 38 6.21 -8.30 -0.49
N THR A 39 6.14 -8.35 -1.82
CA THR A 39 5.32 -9.32 -2.59
C THR A 39 5.52 -10.77 -2.13
N GLY A 40 6.76 -11.19 -1.83
CA GLY A 40 7.06 -12.56 -1.38
C GLY A 40 6.65 -12.87 0.07
N GLN A 41 6.26 -11.85 0.84
CA GLN A 41 5.88 -11.96 2.26
C GLN A 41 4.41 -11.59 2.48
N VAL A 42 3.72 -10.99 1.51
CA VAL A 42 2.27 -10.74 1.61
C VAL A 42 1.53 -12.05 1.36
N PHE A 43 0.94 -12.60 2.43
CA PHE A 43 0.07 -13.77 2.35
C PHE A 43 -1.30 -13.41 1.76
N SER A 44 -1.89 -12.29 2.17
CA SER A 44 -3.13 -11.78 1.61
C SER A 44 -3.31 -10.27 1.84
N ALA A 45 -4.13 -9.63 1.01
CA ALA A 45 -4.51 -8.23 1.17
C ALA A 45 -6.00 -8.05 0.86
N SER A 46 -6.71 -7.31 1.73
CA SER A 46 -8.12 -6.96 1.59
C SER A 46 -8.30 -5.44 1.70
N TRP A 47 -9.55 -4.95 1.80
CA TRP A 47 -9.81 -3.53 2.06
C TRP A 47 -9.47 -3.11 3.48
N ASP A 48 -9.62 -4.03 4.44
CA ASP A 48 -9.50 -3.81 5.87
C ASP A 48 -8.19 -4.35 6.47
N SER A 49 -7.36 -5.08 5.71
CA SER A 49 -6.11 -5.63 6.23
C SER A 49 -5.06 -5.98 5.18
N VAL A 50 -3.82 -6.05 5.63
CA VAL A 50 -2.72 -6.75 4.95
C VAL A 50 -2.17 -7.82 5.90
N VAL A 51 -1.99 -9.04 5.39
CA VAL A 51 -1.49 -10.18 6.16
C VAL A 51 -0.15 -10.60 5.59
N PHE A 52 0.84 -10.73 6.47
CA PHE A 52 2.20 -11.11 6.11
C PHE A 52 2.57 -12.47 6.67
N ASP A 53 3.29 -13.26 5.87
CA ASP A 53 4.10 -14.39 6.31
C ASP A 53 5.54 -13.90 6.49
N VAL A 54 6.00 -13.85 7.74
CA VAL A 54 7.26 -13.22 8.12
C VAL A 54 8.28 -14.30 8.49
N PRO A 55 9.43 -14.37 7.80
CA PRO A 55 10.47 -15.32 8.14
C PRO A 55 10.85 -15.27 9.62
N GLY A 56 10.84 -16.43 10.28
CA GLY A 56 11.17 -16.56 11.70
C GLY A 56 10.01 -16.29 12.66
N ARG A 57 8.81 -15.92 12.19
CA ARG A 57 7.59 -15.90 13.01
C ARG A 57 6.75 -17.13 12.77
N ALA A 58 6.25 -17.73 13.85
CA ALA A 58 5.43 -18.94 13.79
C ALA A 58 3.99 -18.68 13.30
N SER A 59 3.51 -17.44 13.37
CA SER A 59 2.15 -17.06 12.98
C SER A 59 2.15 -15.96 11.92
N LEU A 60 1.09 -15.94 11.10
CA LEU A 60 0.83 -14.84 10.18
C LEU A 60 0.61 -13.54 10.95
N GLN A 61 1.15 -12.44 10.42
CA GLN A 61 1.06 -11.12 11.02
C GLN A 61 0.01 -10.30 10.26
N ARG A 62 -1.09 -9.93 10.93
CA ARG A 62 -2.17 -9.13 10.34
C ARG A 62 -2.03 -7.68 10.77
N VAL A 63 -1.97 -6.78 9.79
CA VAL A 63 -2.06 -5.33 10.00
C VAL A 63 -3.45 -4.86 9.58
N PRO A 64 -4.29 -4.37 10.51
CA PRO A 64 -5.59 -3.79 10.18
C PRO A 64 -5.45 -2.37 9.58
N ILE A 65 -6.25 -2.07 8.56
CA ILE A 65 -6.36 -0.76 7.88
C ILE A 65 -7.84 -0.35 7.72
N LEU A 66 -8.52 -0.20 8.86
CA LEU A 66 -9.97 -0.02 8.92
C LEU A 66 -10.43 1.34 8.37
N GLU A 67 -9.71 2.40 8.72
CA GLU A 67 -10.06 3.77 8.35
C GLU A 67 -9.58 4.10 6.92
N PRO A 68 -10.47 4.51 6.00
CA PRO A 68 -10.10 4.84 4.62
C PRO A 68 -9.03 5.92 4.49
N GLU A 69 -9.02 6.91 5.38
CA GLU A 69 -8.11 8.06 5.42
C GLU A 69 -6.82 7.82 6.22
N ARG A 70 -6.61 6.60 6.74
CA ARG A 70 -5.35 6.22 7.40
C ARG A 70 -4.46 5.41 6.48
N GLY A 71 -3.16 5.34 6.77
CA GLY A 71 -2.20 4.64 5.93
C GLY A 71 -1.88 5.38 4.62
N THR A 72 -2.03 6.70 4.63
CA THR A 72 -1.69 7.59 3.51
C THR A 72 -0.18 7.74 3.38
N ARG A 73 0.29 8.21 2.23
CA ARG A 73 1.71 8.53 2.01
C ARG A 73 2.25 9.50 3.04
N ALA A 74 1.47 10.52 3.39
CA ALA A 74 1.87 11.50 4.40
C ALA A 74 2.07 10.88 5.79
N GLN A 75 1.31 9.83 6.13
CA GLN A 75 1.35 9.21 7.46
C GLN A 75 2.39 8.09 7.56
N VAL A 76 2.53 7.26 6.53
CA VAL A 76 3.36 6.04 6.60
C VAL A 76 4.41 5.94 5.49
N GLY A 77 4.52 6.95 4.62
CA GLY A 77 5.46 6.95 3.50
C GLY A 77 6.92 6.83 3.95
N ALA A 78 7.34 7.68 4.91
CA ALA A 78 8.69 7.61 5.46
C ALA A 78 8.97 6.26 6.12
N LEU A 79 8.04 5.75 6.93
CA LEU A 79 8.17 4.42 7.54
C LEU A 79 8.34 3.32 6.49
N LEU A 80 7.55 3.35 5.42
CA LEU A 80 7.66 2.39 4.32
C LEU A 80 9.00 2.52 3.58
N GLU A 81 9.48 3.75 3.36
CA GLU A 81 10.75 4.04 2.70
C GLU A 81 11.94 3.55 3.53
N ASP A 82 11.93 3.81 4.84
CA ASP A 82 12.98 3.45 5.80
C ASP A 82 13.01 1.95 6.15
N SER A 83 11.88 1.25 6.00
CA SER A 83 11.79 -0.18 6.27
C SER A 83 12.44 -0.98 5.14
N THR A 84 13.52 -1.68 5.46
CA THR A 84 14.24 -2.56 4.52
C THR A 84 13.56 -3.92 4.36
N ASP A 85 12.84 -4.37 5.39
CA ASP A 85 12.05 -5.60 5.38
C ASP A 85 10.70 -5.45 6.11
N VAL A 86 9.83 -6.45 5.98
CA VAL A 86 8.52 -6.47 6.64
C VAL A 86 8.63 -6.49 8.16
N ALA A 87 9.70 -7.03 8.73
CA ALA A 87 9.87 -7.11 10.16
C ALA A 87 10.16 -5.71 10.75
N GLU A 88 10.93 -4.88 10.05
CA GLU A 88 11.12 -3.46 10.36
C GLU A 88 9.82 -2.68 10.23
N LEU A 89 9.08 -2.87 9.14
CA LEU A 89 7.78 -2.23 8.96
C LEU A 89 6.84 -2.53 10.14
N LEU A 90 6.69 -3.80 10.50
CA LEU A 90 5.83 -4.23 11.61
C LEU A 90 6.29 -3.70 12.96
N ARG A 91 7.61 -3.57 13.18
CA ARG A 91 8.14 -2.94 14.39
C ARG A 91 7.79 -1.45 14.44
N GLY A 92 7.95 -0.73 13.33
CA GLY A 92 7.62 0.70 13.25
C GLY A 92 6.13 0.97 13.43
N LEU A 93 5.26 0.12 12.87
CA LEU A 93 3.81 0.22 13.07
C LEU A 93 3.35 -0.06 14.51
N ALA A 94 4.13 -0.83 15.28
CA ALA A 94 3.84 -1.16 16.66
C ALA A 94 4.41 -0.14 17.66
N ALA A 95 5.29 0.76 17.22
CA ALA A 95 5.83 1.81 18.06
C ALA A 95 4.69 2.81 18.39
N PRO A 96 4.47 3.15 19.67
CA PRO A 96 3.62 4.27 20.02
C PRO A 96 4.23 5.57 19.47
N GLU A 97 3.38 6.52 19.10
CA GLU A 97 3.80 7.90 18.77
C GLU A 97 4.58 8.56 19.92
#